data_AF-A0AA51DVP4-F1
#
_entry.id   AF-A0AA51DVP4-F1
#
_cell.length_a   1.000
_cell.length_b   1.000
_cell.length_c   1.000
_cell.angle_alpha   90.00
_cell.angle_beta   90.00
_cell.angle_gamma   90.00
#
_symmetry.space_group_name_H-M   'P 1'
#
loop_
_entity.id
_entity.type
_entity.pdbx_description
1 polymer ?
#
loop_
_entity_poly.entity_id
_entity_poly.type
_entity_poly.pdbx_seq_one_letter_code
_entity_poly.pdbx_strand_id
1 'polypeptide(L)'
;MGANPDSPHFQVKGDFTTLFYSGHTTQYVTMAVKIALNRKIKAGLVTDGKWGVKTTESVNKFRKLNKWSANGKLGATALKRLLE
;
A
#
# COMPACT_ATOMS: atom_id res chain seq x y z
N MET A 1 -10.63 0.10 -28.77
CA MET A 1 -11.58 -0.19 -27.67
C MET A 1 -10.98 0.32 -26.36
N GLY A 2 -11.44 1.49 -25.90
CA GLY A 2 -11.02 2.07 -24.63
C GLY A 2 -11.80 1.45 -23.48
N ALA A 3 -11.09 0.82 -22.54
CA ALA A 3 -11.60 0.57 -21.20
C ALA A 3 -10.90 1.57 -20.29
N ASN A 4 -11.55 2.70 -20.04
CA ASN A 4 -11.14 3.69 -19.06
C ASN A 4 -11.34 3.08 -17.65
N PRO A 5 -10.30 2.91 -16.82
CA PRO A 5 -10.45 2.39 -15.46
C PRO A 5 -10.67 3.52 -14.44
N ASP A 6 -11.41 4.57 -14.83
CA ASP A 6 -11.62 5.76 -14.01
C ASP A 6 -12.91 5.67 -13.19
N SER A 7 -12.84 4.98 -12.05
CA SER A 7 -13.33 5.51 -10.78
C SER A 7 -13.10 4.54 -9.62
N PRO A 8 -12.67 5.03 -8.46
CA PRO A 8 -12.22 4.23 -7.33
C PRO A 8 -13.42 3.63 -6.62
N HIS A 9 -13.82 2.41 -6.96
CA HIS A 9 -14.84 1.75 -6.17
C HIS A 9 -14.23 1.28 -4.84
N PHE A 10 -14.15 2.22 -3.89
CA PHE A 10 -14.21 1.92 -2.46
C PHE A 10 -15.59 1.33 -2.20
N GLN A 11 -15.81 0.08 -2.60
CA GLN A 11 -16.97 -0.68 -2.17
C GLN A 11 -16.68 -1.11 -0.73
N VAL A 12 -16.85 -0.18 0.20
CA VAL A 12 -16.87 -0.43 1.64
C VAL A 12 -18.18 -1.15 1.98
N LYS A 13 -18.42 -2.32 1.36
CA LYS A 13 -19.48 -3.23 1.79
C LYS A 13 -18.94 -4.03 2.97
N GLY A 14 -19.06 -3.43 4.16
CA GLY A 14 -19.21 -4.17 5.41
C GLY A 14 -18.01 -4.95 5.94
N ASP A 15 -16.80 -4.77 5.42
CA ASP A 15 -15.60 -5.40 5.97
C ASP A 15 -14.57 -4.31 6.27
N PHE A 16 -14.30 -4.07 7.55
CA PHE A 16 -13.23 -3.15 8.01
C PHE A 16 -11.81 -3.65 7.63
N THR A 17 -11.73 -4.69 6.80
CA THR A 17 -10.51 -5.28 6.23
C THR A 17 -10.08 -4.55 4.95
N THR A 18 -9.96 -3.22 4.97
CA THR A 18 -9.36 -2.48 3.85
C THR A 18 -7.89 -2.87 3.72
N LEU A 19 -7.61 -3.89 2.91
CA LEU A 19 -6.29 -4.40 2.60
C LEU A 19 -5.80 -3.74 1.31
N PHE A 20 -4.69 -3.02 1.40
CA PHE A 20 -4.00 -2.40 0.29
C PHE A 20 -2.85 -3.31 -0.17
N TYR A 21 -2.93 -3.76 -1.43
CA TYR A 21 -1.93 -4.62 -2.07
C TYR A 21 -2.02 -4.51 -3.59
N SER A 22 -1.09 -5.13 -4.31
CA SER A 22 -1.06 -5.12 -5.79
C SER A 22 -2.39 -5.60 -6.36
N GLY A 23 -3.07 -4.74 -7.13
CA GLY A 23 -4.40 -5.00 -7.70
C GLY A 23 -5.59 -4.53 -6.86
N HIS A 24 -5.40 -4.17 -5.58
CA HIS A 24 -6.45 -3.70 -4.67
C HIS A 24 -6.03 -2.42 -3.95
N THR A 25 -5.67 -1.41 -4.74
CA THR A 25 -5.23 -0.08 -4.28
C THR A 25 -5.31 0.91 -5.45
N THR A 26 -5.38 2.21 -5.16
CA THR A 26 -5.31 3.25 -6.19
C THR A 26 -3.86 3.71 -6.40
N GLN A 27 -3.60 4.38 -7.53
CA GLN A 27 -2.27 4.97 -7.78
C GLN A 27 -1.88 5.97 -6.68
N TYR A 28 -2.82 6.81 -6.25
CA TYR A 28 -2.62 7.77 -5.16
C TYR A 28 -2.23 7.11 -3.84
N VAL A 29 -2.97 6.07 -3.41
CA VAL A 29 -2.64 5.33 -2.18
C VAL A 29 -1.28 4.63 -2.31
N THR A 30 -0.99 4.07 -3.47
CA THR A 30 0.31 3.43 -3.74
C THR A 30 1.45 4.43 -3.66
N MET A 31 1.29 5.63 -4.21
CA MET A 31 2.28 6.71 -4.08
C MET A 31 2.46 7.09 -2.61
N ALA A 32 1.38 7.32 -1.87
CA ALA A 32 1.44 7.68 -0.45
C ALA A 32 2.18 6.62 0.38
N VAL A 33 1.87 5.33 0.17
CA VAL A 33 2.57 4.20 0.81
C VAL A 33 4.06 4.21 0.47
N LYS A 34 4.43 4.34 -0.80
CA LYS A 34 5.84 4.37 -1.22
C LYS A 34 6.60 5.56 -0.64
N ILE A 35 5.99 6.75 -0.63
CA ILE A 35 6.56 7.96 -0.02
C ILE A 35 6.80 7.71 1.46
N ALA A 36 5.82 7.17 2.17
CA ALA A 36 5.93 6.90 3.58
C ALA A 36 6.96 5.79 3.90
N LEU A 37 7.05 4.74 3.07
CA LEU A 37 8.11 3.73 3.18
C LEU A 37 9.50 4.31 2.94
N ASN A 38 9.65 5.19 1.94
CA ASN A 38 10.90 5.91 1.70
C ASN A 38 11.27 6.80 2.88
N ARG A 39 10.30 7.45 3.53
CA ARG A 39 10.53 8.27 4.72
C ARG A 39 10.88 7.45 5.96
N LYS A 40 10.13 6.37 6.24
CA LYS A 40 10.25 5.58 7.48
C LYS A 40 11.46 4.63 7.46
N ILE A 41 11.69 3.96 6.34
CA ILE A 41 12.69 2.88 6.26
C ILE A 41 13.72 3.08 5.14
N LYS A 42 13.72 4.27 4.50
CA LYS A 42 14.59 4.58 3.34
C LYS A 42 14.53 3.50 2.27
N ALA A 43 13.32 3.09 1.91
CA ALA A 43 13.07 1.98 0.99
C ALA A 43 13.59 2.19 -0.45
N GLY A 44 13.85 3.43 -0.89
CA GLY A 44 14.35 3.72 -2.23
C GLY A 44 13.38 3.37 -3.37
N LEU A 45 12.07 3.41 -3.10
CA LEU A 45 11.03 3.07 -4.07
C LEU A 45 10.73 4.23 -5.02
N VAL A 46 10.53 3.90 -6.29
CA VAL A 46 10.04 4.86 -7.30
C VAL A 46 8.53 5.05 -7.13
N THR A 47 8.09 6.28 -6.94
CA THR A 47 6.68 6.67 -6.72
C THR A 47 5.87 6.75 -8.01
N ASP A 48 5.98 5.75 -8.87
CA ASP A 48 5.27 5.62 -10.17
C ASP A 48 3.77 5.24 -10.02
N GLY A 49 3.22 5.24 -8.80
CA GLY A 49 1.84 4.78 -8.55
C GLY A 49 1.58 3.28 -8.76
N LYS A 50 2.56 2.50 -9.24
CA LYS A 50 2.43 1.04 -9.44
C LYS A 50 2.92 0.22 -8.24
N TRP A 51 2.08 -0.65 -7.69
CA TRP A 51 2.48 -1.53 -6.59
C TRP A 51 3.14 -2.80 -7.12
N GLY A 52 4.47 -2.81 -7.11
CA GLY A 52 5.29 -3.96 -7.56
C GLY A 52 5.94 -4.73 -6.41
N VAL A 53 6.72 -5.76 -6.77
CA VAL A 53 7.43 -6.64 -5.82
C VAL A 53 8.27 -5.85 -4.81
N LYS A 54 9.06 -4.86 -5.27
CA LYS A 54 9.86 -4.00 -4.40
C LYS A 54 9.04 -3.27 -3.34
N THR A 55 7.82 -2.84 -3.70
CA THR A 55 6.90 -2.18 -2.76
C THR A 55 6.41 -3.17 -1.71
N THR A 56 6.03 -4.38 -2.11
CA THR A 56 5.64 -5.47 -1.22
C THR A 56 6.78 -5.85 -0.26
N GLU A 57 8.02 -5.94 -0.73
CA GLU A 57 9.19 -6.21 0.11
C GLU A 57 9.41 -5.12 1.16
N SER A 58 9.27 -3.86 0.75
CA SER A 58 9.40 -2.70 1.63
C SER A 58 8.28 -2.65 2.67
N VAL A 59 7.05 -2.97 2.28
CA VAL A 59 5.93 -3.15 3.20
C VAL A 59 6.24 -4.25 4.20
N ASN A 60 6.73 -5.39 3.76
CA ASN A 60 7.13 -6.48 4.66
C ASN A 60 8.23 -6.07 5.62
N LYS A 61 9.22 -5.30 5.16
CA LYS A 61 10.29 -4.77 6.02
C LYS A 61 9.74 -3.83 7.09
N PHE A 62 8.88 -2.88 6.70
CA PHE A 62 8.19 -2.00 7.66
C PHE A 62 7.34 -2.79 8.66
N ARG A 63 6.58 -3.79 8.21
CA ARG A 63 5.76 -4.65 9.07
C ARG A 63 6.63 -5.43 10.06
N LYS A 64 7.76 -5.99 9.62
CA LYS A 64 8.74 -6.67 10.49
C LYS A 64 9.31 -5.73 11.56
N LEU A 65 9.63 -4.48 11.21
CA LEU A 65 10.08 -3.47 12.17
C LEU A 65 9.02 -3.16 13.25
N ASN A 66 7.74 -3.26 12.87
CA ASN A 66 6.61 -3.11 13.80
C ASN A 66 6.20 -4.44 14.47
N LYS A 67 6.98 -5.53 14.32
CA LYS A 67 6.67 -6.87 14.85
C LYS A 67 5.33 -7.45 14.35
N TRP A 68 4.95 -7.14 13.12
CA TRP A 68 3.73 -7.64 12.48
C TRP A 68 4.00 -8.72 11.43
N SER A 69 3.01 -9.59 11.17
CA SER A 69 3.11 -10.64 10.15
C SER A 69 3.35 -10.06 8.76
N ALA A 70 4.38 -10.54 8.08
CA ALA A 70 4.83 -10.05 6.77
C ALA A 70 4.04 -10.70 5.62
N ASN A 71 2.80 -10.26 5.41
CA ASN A 71 1.90 -10.82 4.38
C ASN A 71 1.87 -10.02 3.07
N GLY A 72 2.73 -9.01 2.92
CA GLY A 72 2.79 -8.15 1.73
C GLY A 72 1.60 -7.20 1.56
N LYS A 73 0.67 -7.18 2.53
CA LYS A 73 -0.55 -6.39 2.53
C LYS A 73 -0.51 -5.35 3.65
N LEU A 74 -1.00 -4.14 3.38
CA LEU A 74 -1.24 -3.14 4.41
C LEU A 74 -2.72 -3.12 4.75
N GLY A 75 -3.09 -3.34 6.01
CA GLY A 75 -4.43 -3.02 6.49
C GLY A 75 -4.53 -1.55 6.88
N ALA A 76 -5.75 -1.05 7.16
CA ALA A 76 -5.97 0.32 7.62
C ALA A 76 -5.07 0.72 8.81
N THR A 77 -4.92 -0.13 9.82
CA THR A 77 -4.02 0.11 10.97
C THR A 77 -2.56 0.23 10.56
N ALA A 78 -2.10 -0.64 9.66
CA ALA A 78 -0.72 -0.62 9.20
C ALA A 78 -0.43 0.60 8.32
N LEU A 79 -1.40 0.99 7.49
CA LEU A 79 -1.32 2.21 6.69
C LEU A 79 -1.32 3.46 7.58
N LYS A 80 -2.21 3.53 8.57
CA LYS A 80 -2.24 4.64 9.54
C LYS A 80 -0.89 4.77 10.23
N ARG A 81 -0.33 3.67 10.75
CA ARG A 81 0.98 3.68 11.42
C ARG A 81 2.14 4.06 10.50
N LEU A 82 2.02 3.76 9.21
CA LEU A 82 3.01 4.13 8.21
C LEU A 82 2.96 5.63 7.90
N LEU A 83 1.76 6.23 7.93
CA LEU A 83 1.48 7.63 7.63
C LEU A 83 1.54 8.57 8.85
N GLU A 84 1.42 8.05 10.08
CA GLU A 84 1.79 8.75 11.32
C GLU A 84 3.24 9.20 11.32
#